data_AF-A0A959B3N4-F1
#
_entry.id   AF-A0A959B3N4-F1
#
_cell.length_a   1.000
_cell.length_b   1.000
_cell.length_c   1.000
_cell.angle_alpha   90.00
_cell.angle_beta   90.00
_cell.angle_gamma   90.00
#
_symmetry.space_group_name_H-M   'P 1'
#
loop_
_entity.id
_entity.type
_entity.pdbx_description
1 polymer ?
#
loop_
_entity_poly.entity_id
_entity_poly.type
_entity_poly.pdbx_seq_one_letter_code
_entity_poly.pdbx_strand_id
1 'polypeptide(L)'
;MRKLFLFLALALLAGGLHAQDSDKYFKKLPQEGFDLYFLSPTAFKSKPGKVRLEADYTFQYYKRTPASVDMKFSLFSKTALRSLDSLAFFAGSRRLDAAASPEIMFLQKEKGKWHSRFSTPLPYTTLQQILEAGPELKILVYSDGKAISFPAGKDWREAAAVLKEILAVEIRMGE
;
A
#
# COMPACT_ATOMS: atom_id res chain seq x y z
N MET A 1 -39.06 -33.83 -2.29
CA MET A 1 -38.99 -32.43 -1.82
C MET A 1 -37.69 -32.08 -1.07
N ARG A 2 -37.16 -32.90 -0.15
CA ARG A 2 -35.91 -32.60 0.60
C ARG A 2 -34.66 -32.36 -0.24
N LYS A 3 -34.50 -33.06 -1.38
CA LYS A 3 -33.35 -32.92 -2.30
C LYS A 3 -33.34 -31.60 -3.10
N LEU A 4 -34.52 -31.03 -3.35
CA LEU A 4 -34.67 -29.76 -4.08
C LEU A 4 -34.28 -28.56 -3.20
N PHE A 5 -34.58 -28.66 -1.89
CA PHE A 5 -34.20 -27.65 -0.90
C PHE A 5 -32.67 -27.56 -0.69
N LEU A 6 -31.97 -28.70 -0.72
CA LEU A 6 -30.51 -28.73 -0.61
C LEU A 6 -29.82 -28.09 -1.84
N PHE A 7 -30.36 -28.33 -3.03
CA PHE A 7 -29.83 -27.72 -4.26
C PHE A 7 -30.01 -26.20 -4.28
N LEU A 8 -31.16 -25.70 -3.80
CA LEU A 8 -31.45 -24.27 -3.73
C LEU A 8 -30.55 -23.56 -2.68
N ALA A 9 -30.27 -24.22 -1.55
CA ALA A 9 -29.35 -23.71 -0.54
C ALA A 9 -27.90 -23.64 -1.04
N LEU A 10 -27.45 -24.63 -1.83
CA LEU A 10 -26.11 -24.62 -2.44
C LEU A 10 -25.97 -23.53 -3.52
N ALA A 11 -27.02 -23.30 -4.31
CA ALA A 11 -27.03 -22.27 -5.34
C ALA A 11 -27.00 -20.85 -4.76
N LEU A 12 -27.64 -20.62 -3.60
CA LEU A 12 -27.61 -19.34 -2.89
C LEU A 12 -26.25 -19.04 -2.24
N LEU A 13 -25.48 -20.07 -1.88
CA LEU A 13 -24.10 -19.91 -1.38
C LEU A 13 -23.09 -19.61 -2.50
N ALA A 14 -23.36 -20.02 -3.74
CA ALA A 14 -22.49 -19.76 -4.88
C ALA A 14 -22.61 -18.31 -5.42
N GLY A 15 -23.72 -17.62 -5.15
CA GLY A 15 -23.99 -16.26 -5.66
C GLY A 15 -23.17 -15.14 -5.02
N GLY A 16 -22.35 -15.43 -4.00
CA GLY A 16 -21.51 -14.43 -3.31
C GLY A 16 -20.09 -14.27 -3.85
N LEU A 17 -19.66 -15.12 -4.79
CA LEU A 17 -18.35 -15.02 -5.43
C LEU A 17 -18.38 -13.96 -6.54
N HIS A 18 -18.61 -12.70 -6.17
CA HIS A 18 -18.20 -11.62 -7.04
C HIS A 18 -16.67 -11.68 -7.13
N ALA A 19 -16.16 -11.96 -8.33
CA ALA A 19 -14.76 -11.71 -8.66
C ALA A 19 -14.50 -10.23 -8.36
N GLN A 20 -13.91 -9.94 -7.20
CA GLN A 20 -13.45 -8.61 -6.89
C GLN A 20 -12.40 -8.26 -7.93
N ASP A 21 -12.54 -7.09 -8.55
CA ASP A 21 -11.59 -6.55 -9.50
C ASP A 21 -10.26 -6.28 -8.77
N SER A 22 -9.41 -7.31 -8.71
CA SER A 22 -8.11 -7.30 -8.05
C SER A 22 -7.15 -6.33 -8.74
N ASP A 23 -7.34 -6.08 -10.04
CA ASP A 23 -6.49 -5.23 -10.87
C ASP A 23 -6.51 -3.77 -10.41
N LYS A 24 -7.57 -3.38 -9.69
CA LYS A 24 -7.66 -2.08 -9.02
C LYS A 24 -6.56 -1.90 -7.96
N TYR A 25 -6.23 -2.95 -7.21
CA TYR A 25 -5.32 -2.85 -6.05
C TYR A 25 -3.95 -3.44 -6.33
N PHE A 26 -3.86 -4.36 -7.29
CA PHE A 26 -2.72 -5.23 -7.44
C PHE A 26 -2.52 -5.62 -8.91
N LYS A 27 -1.27 -5.60 -9.37
CA LYS A 27 -0.89 -6.15 -10.67
C LYS A 27 0.35 -7.02 -10.53
N LYS A 28 0.32 -8.18 -11.16
CA LYS A 28 1.45 -9.10 -11.31
C LYS A 28 1.90 -9.11 -12.76
N LEU A 29 3.17 -8.85 -13.00
CA LEU A 29 3.80 -8.92 -14.31
C LEU A 29 4.90 -9.99 -14.27
N PRO A 30 4.69 -11.16 -14.89
CA PRO A 30 5.73 -12.18 -15.01
C PRO A 30 6.92 -11.63 -15.81
N GLN A 31 8.14 -11.89 -15.34
CA GLN A 31 9.40 -11.55 -16.01
C GLN A 31 10.26 -12.81 -16.13
N GLU A 32 11.31 -12.76 -16.96
CA GLU A 32 12.26 -13.86 -17.03
C GLU A 32 12.98 -14.01 -15.68
N GLY A 33 12.68 -15.10 -14.97
CA GLY A 33 13.29 -15.45 -13.69
C GLY A 33 12.59 -14.94 -12.45
N PHE A 34 11.74 -13.91 -12.51
CA PHE A 34 11.02 -13.37 -11.35
C PHE A 34 9.63 -12.85 -11.71
N ASP A 35 8.77 -12.69 -10.71
CA ASP A 35 7.50 -11.98 -10.85
C ASP A 35 7.63 -10.56 -10.29
N LEU A 36 7.12 -9.57 -11.02
CA LEU A 36 7.08 -8.18 -10.59
C LEU A 36 5.67 -7.83 -10.09
N TYR A 37 5.59 -7.33 -8.86
CA TYR A 37 4.34 -7.00 -8.20
C TYR A 37 4.19 -5.49 -8.03
N PHE A 38 3.01 -4.97 -8.32
CA PHE A 38 2.64 -3.57 -8.15
C PHE A 38 1.39 -3.45 -7.29
N LEU A 39 1.50 -2.73 -6.18
CA LEU A 39 0.39 -2.38 -5.31
C LEU A 39 -0.04 -0.96 -5.67
N SER A 40 -1.30 -0.81 -6.07
CA SER A 40 -1.83 0.46 -6.57
C SER A 40 -1.75 1.57 -5.52
N PRO A 41 -1.62 2.83 -5.98
CA PRO A 41 -1.57 3.99 -5.09
C PRO A 41 -2.76 4.04 -4.15
N THR A 42 -2.48 4.20 -2.85
CA THR A 42 -3.50 4.40 -1.83
C THR A 42 -3.33 5.75 -1.16
N ALA A 43 -4.45 6.46 -1.01
CA ALA A 43 -4.46 7.83 -0.50
C ALA A 43 -4.59 7.89 1.03
N PHE A 44 -3.81 8.80 1.62
CA PHE A 44 -3.85 9.18 3.02
C PHE A 44 -4.02 10.70 3.11
N LYS A 45 -4.76 11.15 4.12
CA LYS A 45 -4.97 12.57 4.38
C LYS A 45 -4.32 12.92 5.71
N SER A 46 -3.51 13.99 5.72
CA SER A 46 -2.94 14.51 6.96
C SER A 46 -4.04 14.97 7.92
N LYS A 47 -3.72 15.17 9.20
CA LYS A 47 -4.54 16.00 10.11
C LYS A 47 -3.83 17.36 10.28
N PRO A 48 -4.42 18.52 9.94
CA PRO A 48 -5.83 18.82 9.61
C PRO A 48 -6.19 18.82 8.10
N GLY A 49 -5.73 17.86 7.30
CA GLY A 49 -6.22 17.62 5.93
C GLY A 49 -5.57 18.47 4.83
N LYS A 50 -4.56 19.27 5.16
CA LYS A 50 -3.93 20.21 4.22
C LYS A 50 -3.01 19.55 3.20
N VAL A 51 -2.40 18.43 3.60
CA VAL A 51 -1.49 17.62 2.78
C VAL A 51 -2.12 16.25 2.52
N ARG A 52 -2.02 15.79 1.27
CA ARG A 52 -2.41 14.45 0.87
C ARG A 52 -1.16 13.65 0.53
N LEU A 53 -1.11 12.40 0.98
CA LEU A 53 -0.08 11.43 0.63
C LEU A 53 -0.73 10.35 -0.24
N GLU A 54 -0.08 9.92 -1.30
CA GLU A 54 -0.42 8.70 -2.03
C GLU A 54 0.80 7.78 -2.02
N ALA A 55 0.62 6.50 -1.73
CA ALA A 55 1.72 5.53 -1.69
C ALA A 55 1.40 4.31 -2.53
N ASP A 56 2.36 3.89 -3.34
CA ASP A 56 2.37 2.64 -4.10
C ASP A 56 3.64 1.86 -3.80
N TYR A 57 3.59 0.55 -4.02
CA TYR A 57 4.69 -0.35 -3.72
C TYR A 57 5.00 -1.21 -4.94
N THR A 58 6.28 -1.41 -5.20
CA THR A 58 6.76 -2.34 -6.22
C THR A 58 7.74 -3.31 -5.59
N PHE A 59 7.64 -4.61 -5.87
CA PHE A 59 8.64 -5.56 -5.43
C PHE A 59 8.76 -6.74 -6.39
N GLN A 60 9.95 -7.35 -6.39
CA GLN A 60 10.24 -8.55 -7.17
C GLN A 60 10.15 -9.77 -6.25
N TYR A 61 9.71 -10.89 -6.83
CA TYR A 61 9.68 -12.17 -6.13
C TYR A 61 10.39 -13.22 -6.99
N TYR A 62 11.53 -13.71 -6.50
CA TYR A 62 12.36 -14.70 -7.19
C TYR A 62 12.34 -16.01 -6.40
N LYS A 63 11.88 -17.10 -7.00
CA LYS A 63 11.92 -18.46 -6.40
C LYS A 63 11.64 -18.47 -4.89
N ARG A 64 10.54 -17.83 -4.46
CA ARG A 64 10.09 -17.80 -3.05
C ARG A 64 10.85 -16.86 -2.10
N THR A 65 11.76 -16.05 -2.62
CA THR A 65 12.45 -15.01 -1.84
C THR A 65 11.97 -13.63 -2.30
N PRO A 66 11.24 -12.89 -1.46
CA PRO A 66 10.91 -11.51 -1.77
C PRO A 66 12.18 -10.65 -1.76
N ALA A 67 12.35 -9.84 -2.79
CA ALA A 67 13.39 -8.82 -2.84
C ALA A 67 13.01 -7.60 -1.96
N SER A 68 13.83 -6.55 -2.01
CA SER A 68 13.47 -5.25 -1.44
C SER A 68 12.19 -4.71 -2.08
N VAL A 69 11.38 -4.01 -1.28
CA VAL A 69 10.20 -3.29 -1.73
C VAL A 69 10.58 -1.85 -2.02
N ASP A 70 10.30 -1.37 -3.23
CA ASP A 70 10.38 0.05 -3.55
C ASP A 70 9.03 0.70 -3.23
N MET A 71 8.97 1.45 -2.13
CA MET A 71 7.84 2.32 -1.85
C MET A 71 8.04 3.64 -2.59
N LYS A 72 7.07 4.00 -3.42
CA LYS A 72 7.00 5.33 -4.02
C LYS A 72 5.84 6.07 -3.41
N PHE A 73 6.04 7.34 -3.09
CA PHE A 73 4.97 8.14 -2.49
C PHE A 73 4.98 9.57 -2.97
N SER A 74 3.78 10.14 -3.07
CA SER A 74 3.53 11.49 -3.55
C SER A 74 2.94 12.34 -2.45
N LEU A 75 3.50 13.52 -2.23
CA LEU A 75 2.98 14.55 -1.35
C LEU A 75 2.37 15.68 -2.16
N PHE A 76 1.10 15.97 -1.91
CA PHE A 76 0.37 17.08 -2.52
C PHE A 76 0.18 18.19 -1.50
N SER A 77 0.91 19.29 -1.67
CA SER A 77 1.00 20.35 -0.66
C SER A 77 1.02 21.75 -1.29
N LYS A 78 0.83 22.80 -0.49
CA LYS A 78 0.94 24.19 -0.97
C LYS A 78 2.39 24.65 -1.16
N THR A 79 3.34 23.94 -0.55
CA THR A 79 4.77 24.25 -0.57
C THR A 79 5.53 23.14 -1.31
N ALA A 80 6.59 23.51 -2.02
CA ALA A 80 7.45 22.53 -2.65
C ALA A 80 8.26 21.79 -1.58
N LEU A 81 8.15 20.47 -1.53
CA LEU A 81 9.00 19.62 -0.68
C LEU A 81 10.09 19.04 -1.57
N ARG A 82 11.33 19.49 -1.40
CA ARG A 82 12.49 19.10 -2.23
C ARG A 82 13.30 17.95 -1.63
N SER A 83 13.19 17.77 -0.33
CA SER A 83 13.90 16.76 0.45
C SER A 83 13.03 16.38 1.64
N LEU A 84 13.29 15.19 2.18
CA LEU A 84 12.67 14.68 3.40
C LEU A 84 13.78 14.11 4.28
N ASP A 85 13.64 14.29 5.59
CA ASP A 85 14.60 13.76 6.56
C ASP A 85 14.42 12.24 6.68
N SER A 86 13.16 11.81 6.81
CA SER A 86 12.80 10.41 6.97
C SER A 86 11.30 10.16 6.81
N LEU A 87 10.96 8.87 6.72
CA LEU A 87 9.62 8.33 6.76
C LEU A 87 9.54 7.32 7.90
N ALA A 88 8.48 7.31 8.70
CA ALA A 88 8.29 6.33 9.77
C ALA A 88 6.88 5.74 9.76
N PHE A 89 6.78 4.45 10.06
CA PHE A 89 5.54 3.69 10.05
C PHE A 89 5.18 3.25 11.46
N PHE A 90 3.90 3.33 11.80
CA PHE A 90 3.36 2.96 13.10
C PHE A 90 2.08 2.15 12.97
N ALA A 91 1.88 1.18 13.86
CA ALA A 91 0.58 0.57 14.16
C ALA A 91 0.16 1.04 15.55
N GLY A 92 -0.78 1.98 15.62
CA GLY A 92 -1.15 2.65 16.86
C GLY A 92 0.02 3.43 17.47
N SER A 93 0.53 2.96 18.61
CA SER A 93 1.71 3.49 19.31
C SER A 93 3.00 2.74 18.98
N ARG A 94 2.92 1.53 18.41
CA ARG A 94 4.07 0.71 18.08
C ARG A 94 4.73 1.21 16.80
N ARG A 95 6.03 1.52 16.85
CA ARG A 95 6.84 1.80 15.66
C ARG A 95 7.09 0.49 14.90
N LEU A 96 6.80 0.47 13.60
CA LEU A 96 7.06 -0.66 12.73
C LEU A 96 8.47 -0.57 12.17
N ASP A 97 8.76 0.54 11.47
CA ASP A 97 10.04 0.77 10.80
C ASP A 97 10.19 2.27 10.45
N ALA A 98 11.34 2.63 9.88
CA ALA A 98 11.57 3.91 9.25
C ALA A 98 12.57 3.82 8.08
N ALA A 99 12.34 4.66 7.08
CA ALA A 99 13.29 4.91 6.01
C ALA A 99 13.95 6.28 6.20
N ALA A 100 15.28 6.31 6.13
CA ALA A 100 16.04 7.55 6.12
C ALA A 100 16.16 8.11 4.70
N SER A 101 16.12 9.43 4.58
CA SER A 101 16.45 10.18 3.36
C SER A 101 15.79 9.64 2.06
N PRO A 102 14.45 9.64 1.96
CA PRO A 102 13.77 9.30 0.70
C PRO A 102 14.29 10.12 -0.48
N GLU A 103 14.54 9.45 -1.60
CA GLU A 103 15.06 10.08 -2.82
C GLU A 103 13.93 10.77 -3.58
N ILE A 104 14.14 12.00 -4.03
CA ILE A 104 13.16 12.71 -4.86
C ILE A 104 13.18 12.16 -6.29
N MET A 105 12.03 11.72 -6.78
CA MET A 105 11.86 11.31 -8.17
C MET A 105 11.53 12.50 -9.06
N PHE A 106 10.58 13.33 -8.64
CA PHE A 106 10.22 14.55 -9.35
C PHE A 106 9.50 15.56 -8.45
N LEU A 107 9.48 16.80 -8.91
CA LEU A 107 8.74 17.90 -8.32
C LEU A 107 8.07 18.73 -9.41
N GLN A 108 6.74 18.80 -9.39
CA GLN A 108 5.97 19.60 -10.35
C GLN A 108 4.78 20.30 -9.71
N LYS A 109 4.24 21.31 -10.38
CA LYS A 109 3.04 22.02 -9.93
C LYS A 109 1.83 21.50 -10.70
N GLU A 110 0.83 20.99 -10.00
CA GLU A 110 -0.42 20.49 -10.59
C GLU A 110 -1.62 21.08 -9.83
N LYS A 111 -2.60 21.65 -10.56
CA LYS A 111 -3.87 22.16 -10.00
C LYS A 111 -3.67 23.05 -8.76
N GLY A 112 -2.67 23.93 -8.80
CA GLY A 112 -2.38 24.88 -7.71
C GLY A 112 -1.70 24.28 -6.47
N LYS A 113 -1.27 23.01 -6.51
CA LYS A 113 -0.47 22.36 -5.47
C LYS A 113 0.86 21.88 -6.05
N TRP A 114 1.85 21.74 -5.20
CA TRP A 114 3.06 21.00 -5.51
C TRP A 114 2.80 19.51 -5.35
N HIS A 115 3.22 18.75 -6.36
CA HIS A 115 3.30 17.30 -6.37
C HIS A 115 4.78 16.93 -6.27
N SER A 116 5.16 16.46 -5.09
CA SER A 116 6.52 16.01 -4.79
C SER A 116 6.49 14.49 -4.66
N ARG A 117 7.17 13.77 -5.55
CA ARG A 117 7.20 12.30 -5.54
C ARG A 117 8.57 11.82 -5.11
N PHE A 118 8.58 10.84 -4.21
CA PHE A 118 9.76 10.26 -3.63
C PHE A 118 9.76 8.74 -3.78
N SER A 119 10.93 8.13 -3.70
CA SER A 119 11.15 6.69 -3.65
C SER A 119 11.97 6.35 -2.42
N THR A 120 11.68 5.21 -1.80
CA THR A 120 12.53 4.67 -0.74
C THR A 120 12.45 3.14 -0.71
N PRO A 121 13.59 2.45 -0.60
CA PRO A 121 13.59 1.00 -0.43
C PRO A 121 13.15 0.65 1.01
N LEU A 122 12.39 -0.42 1.15
CA LEU A 122 11.93 -0.98 2.41
C LEU A 122 12.17 -2.50 2.41
N PRO A 123 12.43 -3.10 3.57
CA PRO A 123 12.36 -4.54 3.72
C PRO A 123 10.96 -5.06 3.38
N TYR A 124 10.88 -6.24 2.75
CA TYR A 124 9.59 -6.87 2.48
C TYR A 124 8.77 -7.13 3.75
N THR A 125 9.45 -7.48 4.85
CA THR A 125 8.83 -7.64 6.17
C THR A 125 8.13 -6.36 6.65
N THR A 126 8.66 -5.19 6.30
CA THR A 126 8.06 -3.90 6.63
C THR A 126 6.75 -3.69 5.87
N LEU A 127 6.70 -4.08 4.59
CA LEU A 127 5.44 -4.08 3.82
C LEU A 127 4.40 -5.02 4.44
N GLN A 128 4.80 -6.22 4.86
CA GLN A 128 3.89 -7.16 5.54
C GLN A 128 3.31 -6.55 6.82
N GLN A 129 4.15 -5.95 7.66
CA GLN A 129 3.71 -5.29 8.89
C GLN A 129 2.80 -4.08 8.63
N ILE A 130 3.05 -3.32 7.56
CA ILE A 130 2.21 -2.20 7.12
C ILE A 130 0.81 -2.71 6.76
N LEU A 131 0.72 -3.79 5.98
CA LEU A 131 -0.56 -4.40 5.58
C LEU A 131 -1.30 -4.97 6.79
N GLU A 132 -0.60 -5.65 7.70
CA GLU A 132 -1.16 -6.20 8.94
C GLU A 132 -1.70 -5.13 9.89
N ALA A 133 -1.07 -3.95 9.94
CA ALA A 133 -1.53 -2.84 10.76
C ALA A 133 -2.94 -2.35 10.39
N GLY A 134 -3.36 -2.53 9.13
CA GLY A 134 -4.70 -2.23 8.64
C GLY A 134 -5.20 -0.84 9.09
N PRO A 135 -6.30 -0.74 9.87
CA PRO A 135 -6.87 0.54 10.30
C PRO A 135 -6.00 1.32 11.30
N GLU A 136 -5.02 0.68 11.94
CA GLU A 136 -4.13 1.31 12.93
C GLU A 136 -2.89 1.93 12.30
N LEU A 137 -2.69 1.75 10.98
CA LEU A 137 -1.54 2.31 10.29
C LEU A 137 -1.52 3.83 10.40
N LYS A 138 -0.33 4.36 10.68
CA LYS A 138 -0.02 5.79 10.63
C LYS A 138 1.36 5.99 10.04
N ILE A 139 1.45 6.84 9.03
CA ILE A 139 2.69 7.22 8.38
C ILE A 139 3.08 8.62 8.88
N LEU A 140 4.32 8.79 9.32
CA LEU A 140 4.90 10.08 9.65
C LEU A 140 5.96 10.43 8.60
N VAL A 141 5.81 11.59 7.98
CA VAL A 141 6.81 12.17 7.07
C VAL A 141 7.53 13.28 7.81
N TYR A 142 8.85 13.22 7.85
CA TYR A 142 9.69 14.26 8.46
C TYR A 142 10.35 15.12 7.38
N SER A 143 10.23 16.43 7.54
CA SER A 143 10.87 17.43 6.67
C SER A 143 11.25 18.64 7.52
N ASP A 144 12.50 19.08 7.44
CA ASP A 144 13.03 20.21 8.19
C ASP A 144 12.75 20.08 9.71
N GLY A 145 12.89 18.86 10.25
CA GLY A 145 12.64 18.54 11.65
C GLY A 145 11.16 18.54 12.07
N LYS A 146 10.22 18.73 11.13
CA LYS A 146 8.77 18.71 11.39
C LYS A 146 8.13 17.44 10.88
N ALA A 147 7.24 16.87 11.68
CA ALA A 147 6.46 15.68 11.31
C ALA A 147 5.09 16.04 10.75
N ILE A 148 4.72 15.43 9.62
CA ILE A 148 3.36 15.42 9.10
C ILE A 148 2.78 14.02 9.28
N SER A 149 1.65 13.93 9.97
CA SER A 149 1.01 12.65 10.30
C SER A 149 -0.13 12.31 9.35
N PHE A 150 -0.09 11.10 8.81
CA PHE A 150 -1.04 10.52 7.85
C PHE A 150 -1.63 9.22 8.43
N PRO A 151 -2.75 9.29 9.16
CA PRO A 151 -3.45 8.09 9.63
C PRO A 151 -4.15 7.35 8.48
N ALA A 152 -4.35 6.05 8.67
CA ALA A 152 -5.14 5.20 7.78
C ALA A 152 -6.56 5.75 7.57
N GLY A 153 -6.87 6.06 6.31
CA GLY A 153 -8.21 6.41 5.85
C GLY A 153 -9.04 5.18 5.46
N LYS A 154 -10.26 5.43 4.99
CA LYS A 154 -11.15 4.39 4.45
C LYS A 154 -10.48 3.64 3.28
N ASP A 155 -9.91 4.38 2.33
CA ASP A 155 -9.26 3.84 1.13
C ASP A 155 -8.15 2.83 1.48
N TRP A 156 -7.34 3.13 2.51
CA TRP A 156 -6.32 2.21 3.00
C TRP A 156 -6.88 0.95 3.64
N ARG A 157 -7.94 1.07 4.44
CA ARG A 157 -8.54 -0.10 5.10
C ARG A 157 -9.08 -1.11 4.09
N GLU A 158 -9.73 -0.61 3.04
CA GLU A 158 -10.25 -1.45 1.95
C GLU A 158 -9.09 -2.07 1.16
N ALA A 159 -8.10 -1.27 0.76
CA ALA A 159 -6.95 -1.78 0.01
C ALA A 159 -6.14 -2.81 0.80
N ALA A 160 -5.84 -2.54 2.08
CA ALA A 160 -5.04 -3.43 2.93
C ALA A 160 -5.71 -4.79 3.16
N ALA A 161 -7.04 -4.82 3.33
CA ALA A 161 -7.79 -6.06 3.48
C ALA A 161 -7.68 -6.93 2.23
N VAL A 162 -7.85 -6.34 1.04
CA VAL A 162 -7.75 -7.06 -0.24
C VAL A 162 -6.30 -7.51 -0.50
N LEU A 163 -5.33 -6.61 -0.30
CA LEU A 163 -3.92 -6.90 -0.55
C LEU A 163 -3.37 -8.00 0.35
N LYS A 164 -3.80 -8.06 1.61
CA LYS A 164 -3.40 -9.13 2.54
C LYS A 164 -3.81 -10.51 2.03
N GLU A 165 -5.04 -10.64 1.54
CA GLU A 165 -5.55 -11.91 1.01
C GLU A 165 -4.85 -12.28 -0.31
N ILE A 166 -4.70 -11.32 -1.23
CA ILE A 166 -4.03 -11.55 -2.52
C ILE A 166 -2.59 -12.03 -2.29
N LEU A 167 -1.83 -11.33 -1.46
CA LEU A 167 -0.43 -11.71 -1.20
C LEU A 167 -0.33 -13.06 -0.47
N ALA A 168 -1.26 -13.37 0.44
CA ALA A 168 -1.28 -14.67 1.11
C ALA A 168 -1.54 -15.82 0.11
N VAL A 169 -2.43 -15.63 -0.87
CA VAL A 169 -2.73 -16.64 -1.90
C VAL A 169 -1.59 -16.76 -2.90
N GLU A 170 -1.11 -15.65 -3.47
CA GLU A 170 -0.04 -15.66 -4.49
C GLU A 170 1.27 -16.26 -3.95
N ILE A 171 1.61 -15.98 -2.70
CA ILE A 171 2.81 -16.55 -2.07
C ILE A 171 2.62 -18.04 -1.80
N ARG A 172 1.46 -18.47 -1.29
CA ARG A 172 1.16 -19.89 -1.05
C ARG A 172 1.07 -20.72 -2.33
N MET A 173 0.51 -20.19 -3.41
CA MET A 173 0.48 -20.90 -4.70
C MET A 173 1.87 -21.03 -5.34
N GLY A 174 2.84 -20.26 -4.86
CA GLY A 174 4.25 -20.43 -5.20
C GLY A 174 4.99 -21.50 -4.38
N GLU A 175 4.39 -22.05 -3.31
CA GLU A 175 4.92 -23.12 -2.43
C GLU A 175 4.72 -24.52 -3.01
#